data_AF-A0A0V1C5Y5-F1
#
_entry.id   AF-A0A0V1C5Y5-F1
#
_cell.length_a   1.000
_cell.length_b   1.000
_cell.length_c   1.000
_cell.angle_alpha   90.00
_cell.angle_beta   90.00
_cell.angle_gamma   90.00
#
_symmetry.space_group_name_H-M   'P 1'
#
loop_
_entity.id
_entity.type
_entity.pdbx_description
1 polymer ?
#
loop_
_entity_poly.entity_id
_entity_poly.type
_entity_poly.pdbx_seq_one_letter_code
_entity_poly.pdbx_strand_id
1 'polypeptide(L)'
;LLMCNLKCKFESIRNAEDLSMNGYIPVLRVENILLSGFDEILLYLVRKDIVSFQNLKNLDYLFLHSLVHGILRKAELYICWVMEEVFQQVTLVRFSAAYSWPAKMTLPYEKRKEVLELLKCHRWLEKSPDEVFDEVEYACECLSTKLGAHQYFSGNNPTEIDALIFGHLYTLLTTSLPNVAIGDILKKFPNLLQFCEDFEKLYFPLLPMLNA
;
A
#
# COMPACT_ATOMS: atom_id res chain seq x y z
N LEU A 1 -3.87 -6.14 12.15
CA LEU A 1 -4.86 -5.97 13.24
C LEU A 1 -5.92 -7.06 13.20
N LEU A 2 -6.69 -7.20 12.11
CA LEU A 2 -7.72 -8.25 11.96
C LEU A 2 -7.15 -9.67 12.09
N MET A 3 -6.02 -9.94 11.44
CA MET A 3 -5.30 -11.23 11.56
C MET A 3 -4.94 -11.60 13.01
N CYS A 4 -4.75 -10.60 13.87
CA CYS A 4 -4.41 -10.80 15.28
C CYS A 4 -5.66 -10.85 16.17
N ASN A 5 -6.87 -10.87 15.59
CA ASN A 5 -8.16 -10.84 16.29
C ASN A 5 -8.29 -9.69 17.32
N LEU A 6 -7.66 -8.54 17.03
CA LEU A 6 -7.73 -7.39 17.92
C LEU A 6 -9.07 -6.67 17.74
N LYS A 7 -9.69 -6.30 18.86
CA LYS A 7 -10.91 -5.49 18.88
C LYS A 7 -10.55 -4.04 18.57
N CYS A 8 -10.67 -3.67 17.31
CA CYS A 8 -10.41 -2.30 16.83
C CYS A 8 -11.68 -1.69 16.25
N LYS A 9 -11.86 -0.38 16.46
CA LYS A 9 -12.84 0.40 15.70
C LYS A 9 -12.14 0.97 14.46
N PHE A 10 -12.66 0.67 13.28
CA PHE A 10 -12.16 1.21 12.02
C PHE A 10 -13.02 2.42 11.62
N GLU A 11 -12.37 3.55 11.36
CA GLU A 11 -13.02 4.78 10.95
C GLU A 11 -12.37 5.31 9.68
N SER A 12 -13.19 5.69 8.70
CA SER A 12 -12.72 6.42 7.52
C SER A 12 -12.78 7.91 7.82
N ILE A 13 -11.61 8.55 7.90
CA ILE A 13 -11.45 9.99 8.13
C ILE A 13 -10.89 10.60 6.85
N ARG A 14 -11.58 11.61 6.29
CA ARG A 14 -11.23 12.17 4.98
C ARG A 14 -9.82 12.74 4.94
N ASN A 15 -9.38 13.38 6.03
CA ASN A 15 -8.06 13.97 6.19
C ASN A 15 -7.23 13.20 7.23
N ALA A 16 -7.30 11.86 7.22
CA ALA A 16 -6.57 11.02 8.18
C ALA A 16 -5.06 11.29 8.21
N GLU A 17 -4.49 11.74 7.08
CA GLU A 17 -3.08 12.12 6.98
C GLU A 17 -2.73 13.31 7.88
N ASP A 18 -3.63 14.27 8.09
CA ASP A 18 -3.40 15.41 9.00
C ASP A 18 -3.31 15.01 10.47
N LEU A 19 -3.89 13.85 10.82
CA LEU A 19 -3.77 13.29 12.17
C LEU A 19 -2.38 12.67 12.38
N SER A 20 -1.72 12.29 11.29
CA SER A 20 -0.42 11.65 11.34
C SER A 20 0.68 12.65 11.68
N MET A 21 1.52 12.32 12.67
CA MET A 21 2.67 13.17 13.00
C MET A 21 3.77 13.15 11.92
N ASN A 22 3.74 12.15 11.04
CA ASN A 22 4.76 11.93 10.00
C ASN A 22 4.17 11.90 8.58
N GLY A 23 2.88 12.23 8.41
CA GLY A 23 2.19 12.19 7.12
C GLY A 23 1.98 10.77 6.55
N TYR A 24 2.17 9.73 7.36
CA TYR A 24 1.88 8.35 6.97
C TYR A 24 0.55 7.86 7.53
N ILE A 25 -0.19 7.18 6.66
CA ILE A 25 -1.37 6.38 6.98
C ILE A 25 -1.01 4.89 6.88
N PRO A 26 -1.73 3.99 7.57
CA PRO A 26 -2.86 4.26 8.49
C PRO A 26 -2.39 4.85 9.82
N VAL A 27 -3.32 5.50 10.53
CA VAL A 27 -3.11 6.02 11.89
C VAL A 27 -3.83 5.13 12.89
N LEU A 28 -3.15 4.72 13.95
CA LEU A 28 -3.69 3.93 15.06
C LEU A 28 -3.61 4.74 16.35
N ARG A 29 -4.76 4.97 16.97
CA ARG A 29 -4.85 5.53 18.32
C ARG A 29 -5.00 4.40 19.34
N VAL A 30 -4.07 4.30 20.27
CA VAL A 30 -4.18 3.41 21.43
C VAL A 30 -4.03 4.25 22.70
N GLU A 31 -5.10 4.35 23.48
CA GLU A 31 -5.16 5.23 24.66
C GLU A 31 -4.79 6.69 24.30
N ASN A 32 -3.64 7.16 24.78
CA ASN A 32 -3.08 8.49 24.55
C ASN A 32 -1.92 8.50 23.54
N ILE A 33 -1.64 7.37 22.89
CA ILE A 33 -0.58 7.24 21.89
C ILE A 33 -1.21 7.22 20.49
N LEU A 34 -0.59 7.96 19.57
CA LEU A 34 -0.94 7.99 18.16
C LEU A 34 0.24 7.45 17.36
N LEU A 35 0.03 6.37 16.63
CA LEU A 35 1.04 5.68 15.81
C LEU A 35 0.66 5.83 14.33
N SER A 36 1.63 6.08 13.47
CA SER A 36 1.39 6.44 12.07
C SER A 36 2.24 5.63 11.10
N GLY A 37 1.58 4.98 10.15
CA GLY A 37 2.20 4.10 9.16
C GLY A 37 2.32 2.65 9.63
N PHE A 38 2.46 1.75 8.66
CA PHE A 38 2.52 0.31 8.89
C PHE A 38 3.64 -0.09 9.86
N ASP A 39 4.87 0.38 9.63
CA ASP A 39 6.05 -0.03 10.39
C ASP A 39 5.96 0.39 11.86
N GLU A 40 5.46 1.60 12.16
CA GLU A 40 5.31 2.07 13.53
C GLU A 40 4.25 1.25 14.30
N ILE A 41 3.13 0.96 13.64
CA ILE A 41 2.08 0.11 14.20
C ILE A 41 2.60 -1.31 14.42
N LEU A 42 3.34 -1.87 13.46
CA LEU A 42 3.94 -3.19 13.59
C LEU A 42 4.91 -3.27 14.77
N LEU A 43 5.82 -2.28 14.89
CA LEU A 43 6.76 -2.20 16.01
C LEU A 43 6.03 -2.11 17.36
N TYR A 44 4.91 -1.40 17.43
CA TYR A 44 4.07 -1.39 18.63
C TYR A 44 3.50 -2.78 18.94
N LEU A 45 2.95 -3.49 17.95
CA LEU A 45 2.41 -4.84 18.14
C LEU A 45 3.49 -5.84 18.57
N VAL A 46 4.71 -5.72 18.04
CA VAL A 46 5.86 -6.52 18.45
C VAL A 46 6.22 -6.23 19.92
N ARG A 47 6.26 -4.96 20.35
CA ARG A 47 6.51 -4.59 21.75
C ARG A 47 5.43 -5.05 22.73
N LYS A 48 4.25 -5.39 22.22
CA LYS A 48 3.13 -5.95 23.00
C LYS A 48 3.06 -7.48 22.92
N ASP A 49 4.07 -8.13 22.33
CA ASP A 49 4.14 -9.58 22.13
C ASP A 49 2.94 -10.15 21.34
N ILE A 50 2.29 -9.32 20.51
CA ILE A 50 1.18 -9.73 19.63
C ILE A 50 1.72 -10.30 18.31
N VAL A 51 2.82 -9.73 17.81
CA VAL A 51 3.52 -10.20 16.61
C VAL A 51 4.93 -10.62 16.98
N SER A 52 5.39 -11.75 16.44
CA SER A 52 6.72 -12.28 16.73
C SER A 52 7.81 -11.41 16.10
N PHE A 53 8.74 -10.92 16.91
CA PHE A 53 9.92 -10.20 16.42
C PHE A 53 10.80 -11.03 15.47
N GLN A 54 10.74 -12.37 15.55
CA GLN A 54 11.54 -13.25 14.67
C GLN A 54 11.16 -13.08 13.20
N ASN A 55 9.91 -12.73 12.91
CA ASN A 55 9.46 -12.49 11.55
C ASN A 55 10.25 -11.33 10.91
N LEU A 56 10.49 -10.24 11.65
CA LEU A 56 11.19 -9.06 11.16
C LEU A 56 12.68 -9.29 10.88
N LYS A 57 13.27 -10.36 11.43
CA LYS A 57 14.67 -10.75 11.18
C LYS A 57 14.81 -11.75 10.02
N ASN A 58 13.70 -12.29 9.54
CA ASN A 58 13.71 -13.26 8.47
C ASN A 58 14.18 -12.59 7.17
N LEU A 59 15.13 -13.20 6.45
CA LEU A 59 15.62 -12.68 5.17
C LEU A 59 14.50 -12.57 4.12
N ASP A 60 13.57 -13.52 4.11
CA ASP A 60 12.40 -13.49 3.23
C ASP A 60 11.52 -12.28 3.55
N TYR A 61 11.32 -11.97 4.83
CA TYR A 61 10.56 -10.79 5.25
C TYR A 61 11.23 -9.51 4.73
N LEU A 62 12.54 -9.38 4.94
CA LEU A 62 13.29 -8.20 4.50
C LEU A 62 13.27 -8.05 2.98
N PHE A 63 13.40 -9.16 2.24
CA PHE A 63 13.28 -9.18 0.79
C PHE A 63 11.89 -8.71 0.34
N LEU A 64 10.82 -9.31 0.87
CA LEU A 64 9.44 -8.97 0.52
C LEU A 64 9.09 -7.52 0.88
N HIS A 65 9.49 -7.06 2.07
CA HIS A 65 9.33 -5.68 2.51
C HIS A 65 10.06 -4.71 1.57
N SER A 66 11.26 -5.09 1.11
CA SER A 66 12.01 -4.29 0.14
C SER A 66 11.33 -4.20 -1.23
N LEU A 67 10.63 -5.24 -1.71
CA LEU A 67 9.84 -5.15 -2.95
C LEU A 67 8.69 -4.16 -2.79
N VAL A 68 7.98 -4.23 -1.65
CA VAL A 68 6.85 -3.34 -1.37
C VAL A 68 7.30 -1.88 -1.28
N HIS A 69 8.23 -1.56 -0.37
CA HIS A 69 8.67 -0.18 -0.15
C HIS A 69 9.60 0.32 -1.24
N GLY A 70 10.40 -0.58 -1.81
CA GLY A 70 11.39 -0.29 -2.83
C GLY A 70 10.77 -0.03 -4.20
N ILE A 71 9.69 -0.76 -4.54
CA ILE A 71 9.08 -0.75 -5.86
C ILE A 71 7.61 -0.37 -5.78
N LEU A 72 6.73 -1.22 -5.22
CA LEU A 72 5.28 -1.05 -5.35
C LEU A 72 4.79 0.31 -4.84
N ARG A 73 5.21 0.69 -3.63
CA ARG A 73 4.86 1.99 -3.04
C ARG A 73 5.36 3.18 -3.88
N LYS A 74 6.56 3.09 -4.45
CA LYS A 74 7.11 4.18 -5.26
C LYS A 74 6.44 4.27 -6.62
N ALA A 75 6.06 3.13 -7.20
CA ALA A 75 5.26 3.07 -8.40
C ALA A 75 3.89 3.72 -8.16
N GLU A 76 3.17 3.34 -7.09
CA GLU A 76 1.90 3.98 -6.71
C GLU A 76 2.02 5.50 -6.60
N LEU A 77 3.07 5.99 -5.94
CA LEU A 77 3.35 7.42 -5.82
C LEU A 77 3.65 8.06 -7.18
N TYR A 78 4.47 7.42 -8.02
CA TYR A 78 4.78 7.90 -9.36
C TYR A 78 3.51 8.03 -10.20
N ILE A 79 2.71 6.97 -10.24
CA ILE A 79 1.46 6.94 -10.99
C ILE A 79 0.50 8.02 -10.51
N CYS A 80 0.32 8.18 -9.19
CA CYS A 80 -0.61 9.16 -8.64
C CYS A 80 -0.15 10.61 -8.82
N TRP A 81 1.15 10.90 -8.67
CA TRP A 81 1.64 12.27 -8.49
C TRP A 81 2.55 12.77 -9.61
N VAL A 82 3.11 11.88 -10.43
CA VAL A 82 3.98 12.25 -11.58
C VAL A 82 3.19 12.22 -12.88
N MET A 83 2.42 11.15 -13.14
CA MET A 83 1.63 11.04 -14.37
C MET A 83 0.56 12.13 -14.41
N GLU A 84 0.73 13.10 -15.30
CA GLU A 84 -0.08 14.32 -15.29
C GLU A 84 -1.58 14.03 -15.48
N GLU A 85 -1.93 13.09 -16.36
CA GLU A 85 -3.32 12.70 -16.60
C GLU A 85 -3.99 12.13 -15.34
N VAL A 86 -3.31 11.18 -14.68
CA VAL A 86 -3.77 10.58 -13.42
C VAL A 86 -3.86 11.63 -12.32
N PHE A 87 -2.85 12.50 -12.21
CA PHE A 87 -2.83 13.55 -11.21
C PHE A 87 -4.04 14.48 -11.35
N GLN A 88 -4.29 15.01 -12.55
CA GLN A 88 -5.35 15.98 -12.78
C GLN A 88 -6.75 15.37 -12.65
N GLN A 89 -6.97 14.17 -13.20
CA GLN A 89 -8.30 13.57 -13.27
C GLN A 89 -8.69 12.81 -12.00
N VAL A 90 -7.71 12.23 -11.30
CA VAL A 90 -7.97 11.30 -10.18
C VAL A 90 -7.37 11.82 -8.89
N THR A 91 -6.05 11.96 -8.81
CA THR A 91 -5.35 12.20 -7.54
C THR A 91 -5.73 13.55 -6.94
N LEU A 92 -5.69 14.62 -7.74
CA LEU A 92 -6.03 15.97 -7.30
C LEU A 92 -7.46 16.03 -6.76
N VAL A 93 -8.42 15.43 -7.46
CA VAL A 93 -9.83 15.42 -7.06
C VAL A 93 -10.02 14.66 -5.74
N ARG A 94 -9.47 13.44 -5.65
CA ARG A 94 -9.60 12.59 -4.46
C ARG A 94 -8.93 13.21 -3.24
N PHE A 95 -7.69 13.71 -3.39
CA PHE A 95 -6.97 14.34 -2.29
C PHE A 95 -7.64 15.64 -1.84
N SER A 96 -8.07 16.48 -2.79
CA SER A 96 -8.72 17.76 -2.49
C SER A 96 -10.09 17.62 -1.81
N ALA A 97 -10.78 16.49 -2.00
CA ALA A 97 -12.11 16.25 -1.44
C ALA A 97 -12.14 16.25 0.10
N ALA A 98 -10.98 16.09 0.74
CA ALA A 98 -10.84 16.16 2.18
C ALA A 98 -10.86 17.59 2.74
N TYR A 99 -10.63 18.60 1.90
CA TYR A 99 -10.34 19.96 2.34
C TYR A 99 -11.35 20.99 1.82
N SER A 100 -11.53 22.06 2.60
CA SER A 100 -12.31 23.24 2.19
C SER A 100 -11.38 24.33 1.66
N TRP A 101 -11.97 25.35 1.01
CA TRP A 101 -11.23 26.55 0.66
C TRP A 101 -10.69 27.26 1.92
N PRO A 102 -9.45 27.77 1.93
CA PRO A 102 -8.49 27.82 0.81
C PRO A 102 -7.59 26.58 0.69
N ALA A 103 -7.50 25.74 1.72
CA ALA A 103 -6.57 24.62 1.81
C ALA A 103 -6.64 23.63 0.63
N LYS A 104 -7.86 23.37 0.13
CA LYS A 104 -8.09 22.57 -1.10
C LYS A 104 -7.30 23.07 -2.32
N MET A 105 -6.98 24.36 -2.40
CA MET A 105 -6.26 24.94 -3.54
C MET A 105 -4.74 24.81 -3.41
N THR A 106 -4.18 24.66 -2.21
CA THR A 106 -2.73 24.71 -1.97
C THR A 106 -2.16 23.36 -1.54
N LEU A 107 -2.81 22.68 -0.58
CA LEU A 107 -2.33 21.42 0.01
C LEU A 107 -2.04 20.32 -1.02
N PRO A 108 -2.86 20.10 -2.08
CA PRO A 108 -2.53 19.08 -3.06
C PRO A 108 -1.21 19.35 -3.79
N TYR A 109 -0.88 20.60 -4.06
CA TYR A 109 0.37 20.97 -4.75
C TYR A 109 1.58 20.93 -3.83
N GLU A 110 1.40 21.29 -2.55
CA GLU A 110 2.41 21.07 -1.51
C GLU A 110 2.71 19.58 -1.38
N LYS A 111 1.67 18.74 -1.29
CA LYS A 111 1.84 17.30 -1.24
C LYS A 111 2.52 16.75 -2.48
N ARG A 112 2.12 17.21 -3.67
CA ARG A 112 2.77 16.83 -4.93
C ARG A 112 4.26 17.15 -4.88
N LYS A 113 4.64 18.33 -4.41
CA LYS A 113 6.05 18.73 -4.28
C LYS A 113 6.83 17.79 -3.35
N GLU A 114 6.27 17.43 -2.19
CA GLU A 114 6.90 16.47 -1.27
C GLU A 114 7.14 15.11 -1.92
N VAL A 115 6.13 14.57 -2.61
CA VAL A 115 6.22 13.28 -3.28
C VAL A 115 7.25 13.32 -4.42
N LEU A 116 7.29 14.41 -5.20
CA LEU A 116 8.27 14.59 -6.26
C LEU A 116 9.70 14.62 -5.71
N GLU A 117 9.96 15.33 -4.61
CA GLU A 117 11.30 15.33 -3.99
C GLU A 117 11.68 13.93 -3.46
N LEU A 118 10.76 13.20 -2.84
CA LEU A 118 10.99 11.82 -2.41
C LEU A 118 11.38 10.92 -3.59
N LEU A 119 10.61 10.96 -4.68
CA LEU A 119 10.86 10.16 -5.89
C LEU A 119 12.16 10.58 -6.58
N LYS A 120 12.50 11.87 -6.55
CA LYS A 120 13.77 12.39 -7.07
C LYS A 120 14.96 11.84 -6.32
N CYS A 121 14.93 11.82 -4.98
CA CYS A 121 15.99 11.23 -4.15
C CYS A 121 16.25 9.75 -4.48
N HIS A 122 15.22 9.04 -4.95
CA HIS A 122 15.31 7.63 -5.32
C HIS A 122 15.53 7.41 -6.82
N ARG A 123 15.71 8.48 -7.61
CA ARG A 123 15.88 8.44 -9.07
C ARG A 123 14.68 7.82 -9.82
N TRP A 124 13.48 7.98 -9.28
CA TRP A 124 12.24 7.55 -9.92
C TRP A 124 11.71 8.60 -10.91
N LEU A 125 12.03 9.88 -10.74
CA LEU A 125 11.67 10.92 -11.72
C LEU A 125 12.48 10.83 -13.04
N GLU A 126 13.55 10.04 -13.05
CA GLU A 126 14.35 9.78 -14.25
C GLU A 126 13.73 8.66 -15.12
N LYS A 127 12.78 7.89 -14.56
CA LYS A 127 12.13 6.78 -15.26
C LYS A 127 11.00 7.27 -16.15
N SER A 128 10.83 6.62 -17.28
CA SER A 128 9.61 6.65 -18.08
C SER A 128 8.48 5.85 -17.41
N PRO A 129 7.20 6.09 -17.78
CA PRO A 129 6.09 5.27 -17.32
C PRO A 129 6.30 3.78 -17.60
N ASP A 130 6.84 3.41 -18.77
CA ASP A 130 7.08 2.02 -19.14
C ASP A 130 8.11 1.37 -18.21
N GLU A 131 9.22 2.05 -17.90
CA GLU A 131 10.21 1.54 -16.92
C GLU A 131 9.61 1.37 -15.52
N VAL A 132 8.67 2.22 -15.12
CA VAL A 132 7.94 2.06 -13.84
C VAL A 132 7.05 0.81 -13.87
N PHE A 133 6.39 0.55 -15.00
CA PHE A 133 5.56 -0.64 -15.16
C PHE A 133 6.40 -1.93 -15.22
N ASP A 134 7.57 -1.90 -15.86
CA ASP A 134 8.53 -3.00 -15.86
C ASP A 134 9.00 -3.33 -14.43
N GLU A 135 9.27 -2.32 -13.60
CA GLU A 135 9.64 -2.53 -12.19
C GLU A 135 8.48 -3.17 -11.39
N VAL A 136 7.23 -2.73 -11.61
CA VAL A 136 6.05 -3.34 -11.00
C VAL A 136 5.89 -4.80 -11.44
N GLU A 137 6.08 -5.09 -12.72
CA GLU A 137 6.04 -6.46 -13.25
C GLU A 137 7.12 -7.33 -12.62
N TYR A 138 8.35 -6.82 -12.51
CA TYR A 138 9.45 -7.51 -11.82
C TYR A 138 9.13 -7.80 -10.34
N ALA A 139 8.57 -6.83 -9.62
CA ALA A 139 8.14 -7.06 -8.24
C ALA A 139 7.05 -8.14 -8.16
N CYS A 140 6.07 -8.12 -9.08
CA CYS A 140 5.03 -9.14 -9.15
C CYS A 140 5.60 -10.52 -9.48
N GLU A 141 6.59 -10.61 -10.37
CA GLU A 141 7.28 -11.87 -10.67
C GLU A 141 8.00 -12.44 -9.44
N CYS A 142 8.73 -11.58 -8.71
CA CYS A 142 9.41 -11.97 -7.48
C CYS A 142 8.42 -12.42 -6.40
N LEU A 143 7.32 -11.70 -6.23
CA LEU A 143 6.25 -12.05 -5.28
C LEU A 143 5.58 -13.36 -5.69
N SER A 144 5.21 -13.51 -6.96
CA SER A 144 4.57 -14.72 -7.50
C SER A 144 5.46 -15.94 -7.31
N THR A 145 6.76 -15.80 -7.58
CA THR A 145 7.76 -16.86 -7.36
C THR A 145 7.88 -17.22 -5.88
N LYS A 146 7.92 -16.22 -5.00
CA LYS A 146 8.04 -16.45 -3.56
C LYS A 146 6.80 -17.12 -2.97
N LEU A 147 5.61 -16.72 -3.41
CA LEU A 147 4.36 -17.34 -2.99
C LEU A 147 4.27 -18.78 -3.49
N GLY A 148 4.60 -19.01 -4.77
CA GLY A 148 4.53 -20.33 -5.39
C GLY A 148 3.12 -20.90 -5.30
N ALA A 149 3.00 -22.08 -4.69
CA ALA A 149 1.74 -22.78 -4.44
C ALA A 149 1.24 -22.64 -2.98
N HIS A 150 1.89 -21.81 -2.17
CA HIS A 150 1.48 -21.59 -0.77
C HIS A 150 0.31 -20.62 -0.70
N GLN A 151 -0.47 -20.73 0.38
CA GLN A 151 -1.55 -19.79 0.65
C GLN A 151 -1.02 -18.42 1.08
N TYR A 152 0.12 -18.39 1.78
CA TYR A 152 0.76 -17.19 2.31
C TYR A 152 2.26 -17.18 2.02
N PHE A 153 2.89 -16.02 2.06
CA PHE A 153 4.32 -15.83 1.78
C PHE A 153 5.23 -16.53 2.81
N SER A 154 4.71 -16.79 4.01
CA SER A 154 5.37 -17.55 5.08
C SER A 154 4.90 -19.02 5.15
N GLY A 155 4.18 -19.51 4.14
CA GLY A 155 3.67 -20.88 4.08
C GLY A 155 2.18 -20.96 4.45
N ASN A 156 1.87 -21.64 5.56
CA ASN A 156 0.48 -21.99 5.91
C ASN A 156 -0.21 -20.98 6.84
N ASN A 157 0.56 -20.13 7.54
CA ASN A 157 0.00 -19.14 8.44
C ASN A 157 0.23 -17.74 7.89
N PRO A 158 -0.78 -16.87 7.92
CA PRO A 158 -0.66 -15.50 7.48
C PRO A 158 0.17 -14.71 8.49
N THR A 159 1.02 -13.86 7.97
CA THR A 159 1.93 -12.99 8.71
C THR A 159 1.72 -11.54 8.30
N GLU A 160 2.27 -10.61 9.08
CA GLU A 160 2.15 -9.19 8.83
C GLU A 160 2.64 -8.77 7.43
N ILE A 161 3.58 -9.50 6.83
CA ILE A 161 4.05 -9.24 5.47
C ILE A 161 2.97 -9.56 4.43
N ASP A 162 2.14 -10.58 4.67
CA ASP A 162 0.99 -10.89 3.82
C ASP A 162 -0.02 -9.73 3.81
N ALA A 163 -0.29 -9.13 4.98
CA ALA A 163 -1.16 -7.96 5.06
C ALA A 163 -0.59 -6.74 4.31
N LEU A 164 0.72 -6.53 4.42
CA LEU A 164 1.41 -5.44 3.72
C LEU A 164 1.33 -5.63 2.20
N ILE A 165 1.70 -6.81 1.71
CA ILE A 165 1.66 -7.14 0.27
C ILE A 165 0.22 -7.06 -0.25
N PHE A 166 -0.74 -7.66 0.46
CA PHE A 166 -2.15 -7.60 0.11
C PHE A 166 -2.62 -6.16 -0.08
N GLY A 167 -2.33 -5.25 0.86
CA GLY A 167 -2.78 -3.86 0.77
C GLY A 167 -2.30 -3.14 -0.50
N HIS A 168 -1.05 -3.37 -0.90
CA HIS A 168 -0.48 -2.77 -2.10
C HIS A 168 -0.99 -3.43 -3.39
N LEU A 169 -0.96 -4.77 -3.48
CA LEU A 169 -1.49 -5.49 -4.64
C LEU A 169 -2.97 -5.18 -4.86
N TYR A 170 -3.76 -5.20 -3.79
CA TYR A 170 -5.17 -4.87 -3.85
C TYR A 170 -5.39 -3.42 -4.31
N THR A 171 -4.62 -2.45 -3.81
CA THR A 171 -4.73 -1.06 -4.29
C THR A 171 -4.44 -0.95 -5.79
N LEU A 172 -3.40 -1.63 -6.28
CA LEU A 172 -3.03 -1.66 -7.70
C LEU A 172 -4.09 -2.35 -8.58
N LEU A 173 -4.72 -3.42 -8.08
CA LEU A 173 -5.78 -4.15 -8.79
C LEU A 173 -7.05 -3.34 -8.94
N THR A 174 -7.39 -2.58 -7.90
CA THR A 174 -8.74 -2.06 -7.70
C THR A 174 -8.87 -0.58 -8.07
N THR A 175 -7.74 0.11 -8.18
CA THR A 175 -7.72 1.52 -8.58
C THR A 175 -7.89 1.63 -10.09
N SER A 176 -9.09 2.03 -10.52
CA SER A 176 -9.32 2.46 -11.90
C SER A 176 -8.55 3.77 -12.18
N LEU A 177 -7.66 3.74 -13.16
CA LEU A 177 -6.80 4.86 -13.56
C LEU A 177 -6.88 5.09 -15.08
N PRO A 178 -6.90 6.35 -15.54
CA PRO A 178 -6.93 6.65 -16.97
C PRO A 178 -5.62 6.20 -17.63
N ASN A 179 -5.72 5.46 -18.74
CA ASN A 179 -4.59 5.03 -19.57
C ASN A 179 -3.46 4.29 -18.81
N VAL A 180 -3.78 3.66 -17.68
CA VAL A 180 -2.84 2.89 -16.86
C VAL A 180 -3.41 1.49 -16.65
N ALA A 181 -2.82 0.50 -17.30
CA ALA A 181 -3.31 -0.88 -17.29
C ALA A 181 -2.50 -1.79 -16.33
N ILE A 182 -2.27 -1.36 -15.09
CA ILE A 182 -1.56 -2.18 -14.08
C ILE A 182 -2.30 -3.49 -13.79
N GLY A 183 -3.63 -3.48 -13.91
CA GLY A 183 -4.43 -4.70 -13.83
C GLY A 183 -4.00 -5.76 -14.85
N ASP A 184 -3.51 -5.36 -16.03
CA ASP A 184 -3.04 -6.31 -17.05
C ASP A 184 -1.67 -6.91 -16.70
N ILE A 185 -0.82 -6.18 -15.97
CA ILE A 185 0.42 -6.74 -15.40
C ILE A 185 0.06 -7.81 -14.37
N LEU A 186 -0.83 -7.51 -13.43
CA LEU A 186 -1.22 -8.44 -12.37
C LEU A 186 -1.94 -9.70 -12.90
N LYS A 187 -2.68 -9.59 -14.01
CA LYS A 187 -3.28 -10.74 -14.71
C LYS A 187 -2.27 -11.77 -15.21
N LYS A 188 -1.00 -11.40 -15.38
CA LYS A 188 0.08 -12.35 -15.71
C LYS A 188 0.41 -13.29 -14.55
N PHE A 189 0.01 -12.94 -13.33
CA PHE A 189 0.37 -13.65 -12.08
C PHE A 189 -0.89 -14.17 -11.35
N PRO A 190 -1.54 -15.23 -11.85
CA PRO A 190 -2.82 -15.70 -11.32
C PRO A 190 -2.77 -16.15 -9.85
N ASN A 191 -1.62 -16.63 -9.36
CA ASN A 191 -1.49 -16.98 -7.94
C ASN A 191 -1.53 -15.76 -7.01
N LEU A 192 -1.04 -14.59 -7.45
CA LEU A 192 -1.17 -13.35 -6.70
C LEU A 192 -2.60 -12.83 -6.69
N LEU A 193 -3.33 -13.00 -7.80
CA LEU A 193 -4.76 -12.68 -7.85
C LEU A 193 -5.53 -13.56 -6.86
N GLN A 194 -5.29 -14.88 -6.90
CA GLN A 194 -5.93 -15.82 -5.98
C GLN A 194 -5.62 -15.49 -4.53
N PHE A 195 -4.35 -15.17 -4.21
CA PHE A 195 -3.95 -14.70 -2.89
C PHE A 195 -4.76 -13.48 -2.45
N CYS A 196 -4.90 -12.47 -3.31
CA CYS A 196 -5.67 -11.27 -2.97
C CYS A 196 -7.15 -11.60 -2.72
N GLU A 197 -7.77 -12.40 -3.59
CA GLU A 197 -9.16 -12.80 -3.43
C GLU A 197 -9.41 -13.59 -2.14
N ASP A 198 -8.55 -14.56 -1.82
CA ASP A 198 -8.70 -15.39 -0.64
C ASP A 198 -8.48 -14.59 0.65
N PHE A 199 -7.49 -13.69 0.63
CA PHE A 199 -7.20 -12.79 1.75
C PHE A 199 -8.34 -11.80 2.00
N GLU A 200 -8.92 -11.24 0.94
CA GLU A 200 -10.10 -10.37 1.01
C GLU A 200 -11.30 -11.11 1.60
N LYS A 201 -11.66 -12.27 1.02
CA LYS A 201 -12.79 -13.09 1.49
C LYS A 201 -12.67 -13.45 2.97
N LEU A 202 -11.46 -13.73 3.43
CA LEU A 202 -11.21 -14.16 4.82
C LEU A 202 -11.26 -12.98 5.81
N TYR A 203 -10.57 -11.88 5.51
CA TYR A 203 -10.38 -10.79 6.48
C TYR A 203 -11.33 -9.61 6.30
N PHE A 204 -11.89 -9.48 5.11
CA PHE A 204 -12.78 -8.38 4.75
C PHE A 204 -14.08 -8.89 4.14
N PRO A 205 -14.84 -9.78 4.82
CA PRO A 205 -16.06 -10.38 4.26
C PRO A 205 -17.18 -9.35 3.97
N LEU A 206 -17.02 -8.11 4.44
CA LEU A 206 -17.92 -6.99 4.22
C LEU A 206 -17.36 -5.94 3.24
N LEU A 207 -16.12 -6.11 2.76
CA LEU A 207 -15.61 -5.40 1.58
C LEU A 207 -15.79 -6.36 0.40
N PRO A 208 -16.66 -6.06 -0.57
CA PRO A 208 -16.77 -6.88 -1.77
C PRO A 208 -16.00 -6.23 -2.92
N MET A 209 -14.98 -6.88 -3.45
CA MET A 209 -14.35 -6.54 -4.72
C MET A 209 -14.34 -7.70 -5.70
N LEU A 210 -15.53 -8.06 -6.19
CA LEU A 210 -15.73 -8.59 -7.55
C LEU A 210 -17.13 -8.26 -8.14
N ASN A 211 -17.93 -7.38 -7.52
CA ASN A 211 -19.25 -6.96 -8.02
C ASN A 211 -19.30 -5.45 -8.33
N ALA A 212 -18.31 -4.92 -9.06
CA ALA A 212 -18.38 -3.65 -9.75
C ALA A 212 -17.76 -3.79 -11.14
#